data_AF-K6T329-F1
#
_entry.id   AF-K6T329-F1
#
_cell.length_a   1.000
_cell.length_b   1.000
_cell.length_c   1.000
_cell.angle_alpha   90.00
_cell.angle_beta   90.00
_cell.angle_gamma   90.00
#
_symmetry.space_group_name_H-M   'P 1'
#
loop_
_entity.id
_entity.type
_entity.pdbx_description
1 polymer ?
#
loop_
_entity_poly.entity_id
_entity_poly.type
_entity_poly.pdbx_seq_one_letter_code
_entity_poly.pdbx_strand_id
1 'polypeptide(L)' 'MRKRKYVKFRVDMYEDTKFKIIDLKPERDLIHYVWNRLVILAGKVNLEGELYLSRTIPYTIETLAIEFNRDVNQV' A
#
# COMPACT_ATOMS: atom_id res chain seq x y z
N MET A 1 -4.67 -16.28 14.75
CA MET A 1 -3.63 -15.76 13.82
C MET A 1 -2.67 -14.87 14.58
N ARG A 2 -1.36 -15.00 14.32
CA ARG A 2 -0.32 -14.19 14.98
C ARG A 2 -0.33 -12.79 14.36
N LYS A 3 -0.43 -11.73 15.17
CA LYS A 3 -0.34 -10.34 14.70
C LYS A 3 1.03 -10.11 14.06
N ARG A 4 1.09 -9.77 12.77
CA ARG A 4 2.35 -9.36 12.14
C ARG A 4 2.75 -8.01 12.72
N LYS A 5 4.02 -7.87 13.09
CA LYS A 5 4.59 -6.64 13.66
C LYS A 5 5.40 -5.83 12.65
N TYR A 6 5.85 -6.47 11.56
CA TYR A 6 6.77 -5.88 10.60
C TYR A 6 6.42 -6.35 9.19
N VAL A 7 6.72 -5.49 8.21
CA VAL A 7 6.82 -5.84 6.80
C VAL A 7 8.24 -5.54 6.35
N LYS A 8 8.81 -6.39 5.48
CA LYS A 8 10.18 -6.25 4.98
C LYS A 8 10.14 -5.97 3.48
N PHE A 9 10.92 -5.00 3.05
CA PHE A 9 11.20 -4.75 1.64
C PHE A 9 12.58 -5.31 1.30
N ARG A 10 12.76 -5.73 0.04
CA ARG A 10 14.10 -6.03 -0.45
C ARG A 10 14.85 -4.73 -0.70
N VAL A 11 16.14 -4.72 -0.36
CA VAL A 11 16.99 -3.54 -0.53
C VAL A 11 17.23 -3.17 -2.00
N ASP A 12 17.11 -4.16 -2.89
CA ASP A 12 17.27 -4.01 -4.34
C ASP A 12 15.93 -3.78 -5.08
N MET A 13 14.84 -3.47 -4.37
CA MET A 13 13.54 -3.29 -5.02
C MET A 13 13.54 -2.16 -6.08
N TYR A 14 14.37 -1.14 -5.89
CA TYR A 14 14.52 -0.02 -6.84
C TYR A 14 15.40 -0.37 -8.05
N GLU A 15 16.05 -1.53 -8.05
CA GLU A 15 16.76 -2.03 -9.23
C GLU A 15 15.80 -2.66 -10.25
N ASP A 16 14.61 -3.07 -9.81
CA ASP A 16 13.55 -3.62 -10.65
C ASP A 16 13.07 -2.60 -11.69
N THR A 17 12.94 -3.05 -12.95
CA THR A 17 12.52 -2.23 -14.08
C THR A 17 11.20 -1.49 -13.84
N LYS A 18 10.25 -2.07 -13.10
CA LYS A 18 8.95 -1.45 -12.82
C LYS A 18 9.10 -0.24 -11.91
N PHE A 19 9.93 -0.34 -10.87
CA PHE A 19 10.20 0.80 -9.98
C PHE A 19 10.95 1.91 -10.72
N LYS A 20 11.92 1.56 -11.57
CA LYS A 20 12.58 2.54 -12.45
C LYS A 20 11.61 3.27 -13.38
N ILE A 21 10.62 2.56 -13.94
CA ILE A 21 9.57 3.19 -14.76
C ILE A 21 8.69 4.12 -13.92
N ILE A 22 8.31 3.71 -12.69
CA ILE A 22 7.56 4.56 -11.76
C ILE A 22 8.33 5.84 -11.46
N ASP A 23 9.65 5.76 -11.25
CA ASP A 23 10.50 6.90 -10.90
C ASP A 23 10.62 7.98 -11.98
N LEU A 24 10.24 7.65 -13.22
CA LEU A 24 10.18 8.60 -14.35
C LEU A 24 8.87 9.40 -14.40
N LYS A 25 7.88 9.05 -13.58
CA LYS A 25 6.56 9.69 -13.59
C LYS A 25 6.54 10.97 -12.73
N PRO A 26 5.83 12.03 -13.15
CA PRO A 26 5.57 13.18 -12.29
C PRO A 26 4.91 12.80 -10.96
N GLU A 27 4.03 11.80 -10.98
CA GLU A 27 3.28 11.29 -9.84
C GLU A 27 4.03 10.23 -9.00
N ARG A 28 5.34 10.00 -9.24
CA ARG A 28 6.11 8.91 -8.60
C ARG A 28 5.99 8.89 -7.07
N ASP A 29 6.06 10.06 -6.43
CA ASP A 29 6.06 10.16 -4.97
C ASP A 29 4.71 9.72 -4.40
N LEU A 30 3.62 10.01 -5.12
CA LEU A 30 2.28 9.53 -4.79
C LEU A 30 2.19 8.01 -4.96
N ILE A 31 2.69 7.47 -6.07
CA ILE A 31 2.67 6.03 -6.33
C ILE A 31 3.43 5.27 -5.23
N HIS A 32 4.64 5.71 -4.88
CA HIS A 32 5.45 5.10 -3.81
C HIS A 32 4.77 5.19 -2.45
N TYR A 33 4.15 6.33 -2.15
CA TYR A 33 3.37 6.51 -0.92
C TYR A 33 2.24 5.49 -0.85
N VAL A 34 1.38 5.42 -1.88
CA VAL A 34 0.24 4.49 -1.92
C VAL A 34 0.71 3.04 -1.84
N TRP A 35 1.73 2.65 -2.60
CA TRP A 35 2.32 1.32 -2.55
C TRP A 35 2.78 0.93 -1.14
N ASN A 36 3.52 1.80 -0.47
CA ASN A 36 4.00 1.54 0.89
C ASN A 36 2.84 1.38 1.88
N ARG A 37 1.83 2.25 1.81
CA ARG A 37 0.64 2.20 2.67
C ARG A 37 -0.15 0.91 2.47
N LEU A 38 -0.34 0.45 1.24
CA LEU A 38 -1.01 -0.81 0.92
C LEU A 38 -0.26 -2.01 1.51
N VAL A 39 1.07 -2.05 1.36
CA VAL A 39 1.91 -3.13 1.88
C VAL A 39 1.86 -3.19 3.42
N ILE A 40 1.92 -2.04 4.09
CA ILE A 40 1.78 -1.96 5.56
C ILE A 40 0.38 -2.43 5.99
N LEU A 41 -0.67 -2.00 5.30
CA LEU A 41 -2.06 -2.35 5.61
C LEU A 41 -2.31 -3.85 5.44
N ALA A 42 -1.83 -4.45 4.33
CA ALA A 42 -1.88 -5.90 4.10
C ALA A 42 -1.14 -6.67 5.20
N GLY A 43 0.01 -6.14 5.65
CA GLY A 43 0.76 -6.69 6.78
C GLY A 43 -0.06 -6.68 8.09
N LYS A 44 -0.77 -5.59 8.37
CA LYS A 44 -1.59 -5.40 9.59
C LYS A 44 -2.83 -6.30 9.62
N VAL A 45 -3.56 -6.39 8.51
CA VAL A 45 -4.83 -7.13 8.40
C VAL A 45 -4.58 -8.65 8.25
N ASN A 46 -3.45 -9.06 7.65
CA ASN A 46 -3.00 -10.45 7.54
C ASN A 46 -4.05 -11.42 6.97
N LEU A 47 -4.79 -11.02 5.94
CA LEU A 47 -5.70 -11.91 5.21
C LEU A 47 -5.06 -12.37 3.89
N GLU A 48 -3.87 -12.98 3.96
CA GLU A 48 -3.11 -13.45 2.79
C GLU A 48 -2.83 -12.40 1.68
N GLY A 49 -2.95 -11.10 2.01
CA GLY A 49 -2.76 -10.00 1.05
C GLY A 49 -4.06 -9.31 0.65
N GLU A 50 -5.22 -9.86 1.04
CA GLU A 50 -6.49 -9.21 0.84
C GLU A 50 -6.68 -8.02 1.80
N LEU A 51 -7.14 -6.90 1.24
CA LEU A 51 -7.36 -5.64 1.95
C LEU A 51 -8.83 -5.49 2.30
N TYR A 52 -9.15 -5.80 3.54
CA TYR A 52 -10.50 -5.72 4.09
C TYR A 52 -10.52 -4.83 5.34
N LEU A 53 -11.46 -3.88 5.39
CA LEU A 53 -11.73 -3.04 6.55
C LEU A 53 -12.26 -3.89 7.72
N SER A 54 -13.10 -4.87 7.40
CA SER A 54 -13.58 -5.91 8.32
C SER A 54 -13.72 -7.23 7.55
N ARG A 55 -13.96 -8.36 8.22
CA ARG A 55 -13.96 -9.72 7.58
C ARG A 55 -14.77 -9.84 6.28
N THR A 56 -15.72 -8.96 6.01
CA THR A 56 -16.60 -9.00 4.83
C THR A 56 -16.62 -7.70 4.02
N ILE A 57 -15.96 -6.63 4.47
CA ILE A 57 -16.02 -5.32 3.81
C ILE A 57 -14.65 -5.00 3.20
N PRO A 58 -14.51 -5.04 1.86
CA PRO A 58 -13.27 -4.67 1.19
C PRO A 58 -13.02 -3.16 1.33
N TYR A 59 -11.76 -2.75 1.26
CA TYR A 59 -11.44 -1.33 1.12
C TYR A 59 -11.88 -0.81 -0.26
N THR A 60 -12.52 0.36 -0.25
CA THR A 60 -12.79 1.22 -1.42
C THR A 60 -11.78 2.37 -1.48
N ILE A 61 -11.74 3.12 -2.58
CA ILE A 61 -10.86 4.29 -2.68
C ILE A 61 -11.18 5.31 -1.58
N GLU A 62 -12.46 5.54 -1.28
CA GLU A 62 -12.91 6.47 -0.25
C GLU A 62 -12.45 6.04 1.16
N THR A 63 -12.53 4.74 1.45
CA THR A 63 -12.08 4.22 2.75
C THR A 63 -10.56 4.12 2.85
N LEU A 64 -9.85 3.93 1.74
CA LEU A 64 -8.39 4.06 1.69
C LEU A 64 -7.95 5.50 1.90
N ALA A 65 -8.64 6.48 1.33
CA ALA A 65 -8.38 7.90 1.58
C ALA A 65 -8.46 8.25 3.07
N ILE A 66 -9.46 7.72 3.76
CA ILE A 66 -9.59 7.83 5.23
C ILE A 66 -8.41 7.14 5.93
N GLU A 67 -8.12 5.86 5.64
CA GLU A 67 -7.02 5.12 6.29
C GLU A 67 -5.65 5.74 6.00
N PHE A 68 -5.48 6.43 4.87
CA PHE A 68 -4.24 7.07 4.44
C PHE A 68 -4.14 8.53 4.88
N ASN A 69 -5.19 9.08 5.52
CA ASN A 69 -5.32 10.48 5.93
C ASN A 69 -5.05 11.43 4.75
N ARG A 70 -5.70 11.19 3.61
CA ARG A 70 -5.59 11.97 2.39
C ARG A 70 -6.94 12.24 1.75
N ASP A 71 -6.96 13.22 0.86
CA ASP A 71 -8.10 13.41 -0.04
C ASP A 71 -8.20 12.25 -1.03
N VAL A 72 -9.42 11.94 -1.49
CA VAL A 72 -9.67 10.86 -2.47
C VAL A 72 -8.89 11.08 -3.76
N ASN A 73 -8.67 12.33 -4.18
CA ASN A 73 -7.88 12.66 -5.37
C ASN A 73 -6.37 12.45 -5.17
N GLN A 74 -5.95 12.09 -3.97
CA GLN A 74 -4.56 11.83 -3.59
C GLN A 74 -4.34 10.38 -3.14
N VAL A 75 -5.22 9.45 -3.55
CA VAL A 75 -5.14 8.00 -3.29
C VAL A 75 -5.39 7.20 -4.56
#